data_AF-A0A5C8PH11-F1
#
_entry.id   AF-A0A5C8PH11-F1
#
_cell.length_a   1.000
_cell.length_b   1.000
_cell.length_c   1.000
_cell.angle_alpha   90.00
_cell.angle_beta   90.00
_cell.angle_gamma   90.00
#
_symmetry.space_group_name_H-M   'P 1'
#
loop_
_entity.id
_entity.type
_entity.pdbx_description
1 polymer ?
#
loop_
_entity_poly.entity_id
_entity_poly.type
_entity_poly.pdbx_seq_one_letter_code
_entity_poly.pdbx_strand_id
1 'polypeptide(L)'
;MQMRFNGHVWFQATSQREDTMADSTISPAGTPLDRQAEQLRGQLRTQSEAFWEFQDRLLDHMEGISRAWFLRRHEGTHAALKTASRMWASASPADAMQEYAGWANGSIERLTRDALDAQTHVAIVADLLLNATHKVMGGPSEAGQADIMTPTDADPPVAMRNAA
;
A
#
# COMPACT_ATOMS: atom_id res chain seq x y z
N MET A 1 -15.19 20.68 -11.27
CA MET A 1 -14.05 19.75 -11.44
C MET A 1 -13.13 20.31 -12.51
N GLN A 2 -11.99 20.88 -12.10
CA GLN A 2 -10.84 21.12 -12.96
C GLN A 2 -9.62 21.18 -12.05
N MET A 3 -8.82 20.11 -12.08
CA MET A 3 -7.46 20.10 -11.54
C MET A 3 -6.52 20.61 -12.63
N ARG A 4 -5.59 21.51 -12.31
CA ARG A 4 -4.21 21.51 -12.83
C ARG A 4 -3.26 22.26 -11.88
N PHE A 5 -2.11 21.61 -11.65
CA PHE A 5 -0.87 22.13 -11.08
C PHE A 5 -0.05 22.87 -12.16
N ASN A 6 0.51 24.04 -11.84
CA ASN A 6 1.87 24.51 -12.18
C ASN A 6 2.02 25.99 -11.81
N GLY A 7 3.09 26.31 -11.08
CA GLY A 7 3.24 27.49 -10.25
C GLY A 7 3.07 28.84 -10.96
N HIS A 8 2.25 29.71 -10.37
CA HIS A 8 2.44 31.16 -10.31
C HIS A 8 1.57 31.70 -9.16
N VAL A 9 2.21 32.41 -8.24
CA VAL A 9 1.61 33.03 -7.05
C VAL A 9 0.74 34.22 -7.47
N TRP A 10 -0.49 34.29 -6.96
CA TRP A 10 -1.27 35.53 -6.88
C TRP A 10 -2.11 35.55 -5.61
N PHE A 11 -1.61 36.19 -4.55
CA PHE A 11 -2.41 37.16 -3.80
C PHE A 11 -1.48 37.98 -2.89
N GLN A 12 -1.15 39.19 -3.33
CA GLN A 12 -0.45 40.18 -2.51
C GLN A 12 -1.50 41.10 -1.88
N ALA A 13 -1.37 41.28 -0.57
CA ALA A 13 -2.20 42.10 0.28
C ALA A 13 -2.27 43.57 -0.18
N THR A 14 -3.46 44.18 -0.07
CA THR A 14 -3.62 45.57 0.38
C THR A 14 -5.00 45.75 1.03
N SER A 15 -5.01 46.05 2.32
CA SER A 15 -5.78 47.18 2.87
C SER A 15 -5.45 47.28 4.37
N GLN A 16 -4.77 48.37 4.71
CA GLN A 16 -4.40 48.75 6.06
C GLN A 16 -5.32 49.90 6.50
N ARG A 17 -5.73 49.85 7.78
CA ARG A 17 -6.39 50.86 8.63
C ARG A 17 -7.90 51.05 8.50
N GLU A 18 -8.59 50.64 9.57
CA GLU A 18 -9.24 51.59 10.50
C GLU A 18 -9.12 51.03 11.94
N ASP A 19 -8.61 51.87 12.85
CA ASP A 19 -8.50 51.61 14.28
C ASP A 19 -9.88 51.71 14.94
N THR A 20 -10.23 50.76 15.82
CA THR A 20 -11.05 51.06 16.99
C THR A 20 -10.79 50.03 18.08
N MET A 21 -10.33 50.53 19.22
CA MET A 21 -10.09 49.76 20.44
C MET A 21 -11.34 49.00 20.87
N ALA A 22 -11.24 47.67 20.87
CA ALA A 22 -11.99 46.81 21.77
C ALA A 22 -11.00 45.81 22.36
N ASP A 23 -10.57 46.13 23.57
CA ASP A 23 -9.94 45.21 24.50
C ASP A 23 -10.85 43.99 24.69
N SER A 24 -10.39 42.84 24.21
CA SER A 24 -10.81 41.53 24.70
C SER A 24 -9.70 40.55 24.36
N THR A 25 -8.74 40.46 25.28
CA THR A 25 -8.05 39.21 25.63
C THR A 25 -7.85 38.23 24.46
N ILE A 26 -6.84 38.53 23.64
CA ILE A 26 -6.25 37.54 22.75
C ILE A 26 -5.59 36.48 23.65
N SER A 27 -6.31 35.39 23.90
CA SER A 27 -5.70 34.14 24.35
C SER A 27 -4.89 33.59 23.19
N PRO A 28 -3.55 33.49 23.28
CA PRO A 28 -2.71 32.97 22.18
C PRO A 28 -2.91 31.46 21.94
N ALA A 29 -3.73 30.80 22.76
CA ALA A 29 -4.18 29.43 22.57
C ALA A 29 -5.66 29.45 22.21
N GLY A 30 -5.99 29.01 20.98
CA GLY A 30 -7.36 28.78 20.55
C GLY A 30 -8.14 27.90 21.53
N THR A 31 -9.48 27.95 21.45
CA THR A 31 -10.31 27.22 22.40
C THR A 31 -10.00 25.72 22.33
N PRO A 32 -10.23 24.93 23.39
CA PRO A 32 -10.05 23.48 23.35
C PRO A 32 -10.75 22.81 22.16
N LEU A 33 -11.90 23.34 21.74
CA LEU A 33 -12.65 22.88 20.56
C LEU A 33 -11.89 23.18 19.25
N ASP A 34 -11.28 24.36 19.12
CA ASP A 34 -10.49 24.72 17.93
C ASP A 34 -9.26 23.81 17.78
N ARG A 35 -8.58 23.49 18.89
CA ARG A 35 -7.45 22.57 18.91
C ARG A 35 -7.85 21.16 18.50
N GLN A 36 -8.98 20.68 19.00
CA GLN A 36 -9.50 19.36 18.64
C GLN A 36 -9.90 19.31 17.15
N ALA A 37 -10.54 20.36 16.64
CA ALA A 37 -10.90 20.46 15.23
C ALA A 37 -9.68 20.53 14.31
N GLU A 38 -8.60 21.21 14.70
CA GLU A 38 -7.35 21.23 13.95
C GLU A 38 -6.66 19.86 13.95
N GLN A 39 -6.64 19.16 15.10
CA GLN A 39 -6.07 17.82 15.20
C GLN A 39 -6.82 16.82 14.31
N LEU A 40 -8.16 16.85 14.32
CA LEU A 40 -8.98 16.01 13.44
C LEU A 40 -8.75 16.34 11.96
N ARG A 41 -8.65 17.62 11.60
CA ARG A 41 -8.34 18.04 10.22
C ARG A 41 -6.96 17.57 9.78
N GLY A 42 -5.95 17.63 10.67
CA GLY A 42 -4.62 17.10 10.42
C GLY A 42 -4.64 15.59 10.19
N GLN A 43 -5.31 14.83 11.06
CA GLN A 43 -5.45 13.37 10.91
C GLN A 43 -6.17 12.99 9.61
N LEU A 44 -7.27 13.66 9.28
CA LEU A 44 -8.03 13.42 8.06
C LEU A 44 -7.19 13.72 6.81
N ARG A 45 -6.37 14.79 6.85
CA ARG A 45 -5.43 15.11 5.76
C ARG A 45 -4.42 13.99 5.57
N THR A 46 -3.72 13.57 6.62
CA THR A 46 -2.73 12.48 6.56
C THR A 46 -3.35 11.18 6.04
N GLN A 47 -4.55 10.84 6.52
CA GLN A 47 -5.27 9.64 6.05
C GLN A 47 -5.64 9.73 4.57
N SER A 48 -6.12 10.90 4.14
CA SER A 48 -6.49 11.12 2.74
C SER A 48 -5.27 11.03 1.82
N GLU A 49 -4.16 11.66 2.20
CA GLU A 49 -2.90 11.62 1.44
C GLU A 49 -2.37 10.18 1.35
N ALA A 50 -2.29 9.46 2.47
CA ALA A 50 -1.84 8.07 2.49
C ALA A 50 -2.73 7.14 1.64
N PHE A 51 -4.05 7.35 1.66
CA PHE A 51 -5.00 6.59 0.84
C PHE A 51 -4.78 6.84 -0.66
N TRP A 52 -4.66 8.10 -1.08
CA TRP A 52 -4.48 8.42 -2.50
C TRP A 52 -3.10 7.99 -3.02
N GLU A 53 -2.04 8.12 -2.22
CA GLU A 53 -0.71 7.57 -2.56
C GLU A 53 -0.74 6.05 -2.71
N PHE A 54 -1.47 5.35 -1.83
CA PHE A 54 -1.66 3.90 -1.94
C PHE A 54 -2.38 3.53 -3.25
N GLN A 55 -3.50 4.21 -3.54
CA GLN A 55 -4.29 3.93 -4.73
C GLN A 55 -3.48 4.18 -6.02
N ASP A 56 -2.72 5.27 -6.07
CA ASP A 56 -1.87 5.61 -7.21
C ASP A 56 -0.83 4.51 -7.48
N ARG A 57 -0.08 4.10 -6.45
CA ARG A 57 0.92 3.03 -6.55
C ARG A 57 0.32 1.67 -6.88
N LEU A 58 -0.87 1.37 -6.34
CA LEU A 58 -1.59 0.14 -6.65
C LEU A 58 -1.98 0.11 -8.13
N LEU A 59 -2.53 1.19 -8.65
CA LEU A 59 -2.95 1.29 -10.05
C LEU A 59 -1.76 1.16 -11.02
N ASP A 60 -0.64 1.86 -10.75
CA ASP A 60 0.59 1.73 -11.53
C ASP A 60 1.07 0.27 -11.60
N HIS A 61 1.03 -0.42 -10.46
CA HIS A 61 1.45 -1.81 -10.38
C HIS A 61 0.49 -2.75 -11.13
N MET A 62 -0.83 -2.56 -10.98
CA MET A 62 -1.86 -3.31 -11.70
C MET A 62 -1.74 -3.14 -13.22
N GLU A 63 -1.44 -1.93 -13.68
CA GLU A 63 -1.21 -1.64 -15.09
C GLU A 63 0.01 -2.40 -15.62
N GLY A 64 1.14 -2.34 -14.91
CA GLY A 64 2.37 -3.04 -15.28
C GLY A 64 2.15 -4.55 -15.46
N ILE A 65 1.46 -5.18 -14.50
CA ILE A 65 1.15 -6.61 -14.56
C ILE A 65 0.20 -6.92 -15.70
N SER A 66 -0.87 -6.15 -15.86
CA SER A 66 -1.86 -6.38 -16.91
C SER A 66 -1.21 -6.33 -18.29
N ARG A 67 -0.33 -5.34 -18.53
CA ARG A 67 0.44 -5.24 -19.78
C ARG A 67 1.31 -6.47 -20.02
N ALA A 68 2.07 -6.90 -19.01
CA ALA A 68 2.95 -8.07 -19.11
C ALA A 68 2.17 -9.37 -19.36
N TRP A 69 1.04 -9.53 -18.69
CA TRP A 69 0.12 -10.65 -18.87
C TRP A 69 -0.43 -10.72 -20.28
N PHE A 70 -0.96 -9.61 -20.80
CA PHE A 70 -1.53 -9.57 -22.16
C PHE A 70 -0.49 -9.88 -23.23
N LEU A 71 0.74 -9.39 -23.06
CA LEU A 71 1.86 -9.68 -23.96
C LEU A 71 2.12 -11.19 -24.03
N ARG A 72 2.27 -11.86 -22.87
CA ARG A 72 2.52 -13.30 -22.82
C ARG A 72 1.37 -14.13 -23.36
N ARG A 73 0.12 -13.68 -23.18
CA ARG A 73 -1.05 -14.36 -23.76
C ARG A 73 -1.08 -14.25 -25.27
N HIS A 74 -0.69 -13.11 -25.84
CA HIS A 74 -0.49 -12.99 -27.28
C HIS A 74 0.62 -13.91 -27.78
N GLU A 75 1.78 -13.91 -27.13
CA GLU A 75 2.89 -14.81 -27.47
C GLU A 75 2.46 -16.28 -27.46
N GLY A 76 1.74 -16.71 -26.42
CA GLY A 76 1.22 -18.07 -26.29
C GLY A 76 0.25 -18.44 -27.42
N THR A 77 -0.68 -17.53 -27.77
CA THR A 77 -1.61 -17.74 -28.88
C THR A 77 -0.90 -17.83 -30.22
N HIS A 78 0.06 -16.93 -30.50
CA HIS A 78 0.86 -17.01 -31.73
C HIS A 78 1.69 -18.29 -31.81
N ALA A 79 2.27 -18.73 -30.70
CA ALA A 79 2.99 -19.99 -30.62
C ALA A 79 2.06 -21.17 -30.92
N ALA A 80 0.85 -21.20 -30.34
CA ALA A 80 -0.14 -22.24 -30.60
C ALA A 80 -0.55 -22.28 -32.08
N LEU A 81 -0.86 -21.14 -32.69
CA LEU A 81 -1.22 -21.05 -34.10
C LEU A 81 -0.08 -21.54 -35.01
N LYS A 82 1.15 -21.12 -34.71
CA LYS A 82 2.35 -21.54 -35.46
C LYS A 82 2.57 -23.04 -35.36
N THR A 83 2.48 -23.62 -34.16
CA THR A 83 2.62 -25.06 -33.95
C THR A 83 1.52 -25.83 -34.67
N ALA A 84 0.28 -25.40 -34.55
CA ALA A 84 -0.83 -26.05 -35.23
C ALA A 84 -0.60 -26.06 -36.76
N SER A 85 -0.19 -24.93 -37.34
CA SER A 85 0.19 -24.84 -38.76
C SER A 85 1.29 -25.84 -39.14
N ARG A 86 2.30 -26.05 -38.30
CA ARG A 86 3.38 -27.02 -38.56
C ARG A 86 2.92 -28.47 -38.42
N MET A 87 2.05 -28.75 -37.45
CA MET A 87 1.45 -30.07 -37.28
C MET A 87 0.62 -30.46 -38.51
N TRP A 88 -0.15 -29.53 -39.10
CA TRP A 88 -0.90 -29.82 -40.33
C TRP A 88 -0.01 -29.99 -41.57
N ALA A 89 1.20 -29.43 -41.55
CA ALA A 89 2.17 -29.58 -42.63
C ALA A 89 3.12 -30.78 -42.43
N SER A 90 2.97 -31.54 -41.36
CA SER A 90 3.91 -32.61 -41.02
C SER A 90 3.73 -33.84 -41.91
N ALA A 91 4.84 -34.52 -42.24
CA ALA A 91 4.82 -35.69 -43.11
C ALA A 91 4.27 -36.93 -42.41
N SER A 92 4.37 -36.99 -41.08
CA SER A 92 3.88 -38.10 -40.28
C SER A 92 3.18 -37.63 -38.99
N PRO A 93 2.36 -38.50 -38.37
CA PRO A 93 1.80 -38.26 -37.04
C PRO A 93 2.87 -38.09 -35.95
N ALA A 94 4.01 -38.78 -36.08
CA ALA A 94 5.12 -38.66 -35.11
C ALA A 94 5.73 -37.25 -35.14
N ASP A 95 5.92 -36.68 -36.34
CA ASP A 95 6.43 -35.31 -36.50
C ASP A 95 5.46 -34.27 -35.92
N ALA A 96 4.14 -34.46 -36.13
CA ALA A 96 3.12 -33.60 -35.51
C ALA A 96 3.18 -33.67 -33.97
N MET A 97 3.40 -34.85 -33.40
CA MET A 97 3.55 -35.00 -31.95
C MET A 97 4.81 -34.34 -31.41
N GLN A 98 5.89 -34.32 -32.19
CA GLN A 98 7.10 -33.59 -31.81
C GLN A 98 6.88 -32.07 -31.78
N GLU A 99 6.18 -31.51 -32.78
CA GLU A 99 5.80 -30.09 -32.79
C GLU A 99 4.88 -29.74 -31.60
N TYR A 100 3.91 -30.61 -31.30
CA TYR A 100 3.03 -30.45 -30.13
C TYR A 100 3.82 -30.46 -28.82
N ALA A 101 4.73 -31.42 -28.64
CA ALA A 101 5.55 -31.53 -27.44
C ALA A 101 6.43 -30.28 -27.23
N GLY A 102 7.00 -29.74 -28.31
CA GLY A 102 7.75 -28.47 -28.26
C GLY A 102 6.89 -27.30 -27.81
N TRP A 103 5.66 -27.19 -28.31
CA TRP A 103 4.71 -26.16 -27.85
C TRP A 103 4.29 -26.36 -26.39
N ALA A 104 4.04 -27.61 -25.99
CA ALA A 104 3.60 -27.94 -24.63
C ALA A 104 4.65 -27.50 -23.60
N ASN A 105 5.93 -27.79 -23.85
CA ASN A 105 7.03 -27.33 -22.98
C ASN A 105 7.06 -25.80 -22.86
N GLY A 106 7.02 -25.08 -23.99
CA GLY A 106 6.98 -23.62 -23.97
C GLY A 106 5.72 -23.06 -23.27
N SER A 107 4.60 -23.79 -23.31
CA SER A 107 3.37 -23.40 -22.61
C SER A 107 3.50 -23.55 -21.10
N ILE A 108 4.17 -24.61 -20.63
CA ILE A 108 4.48 -24.78 -19.20
C ILE A 108 5.38 -23.64 -18.71
N GLU A 109 6.42 -23.27 -19.44
CA GLU A 109 7.30 -22.14 -19.07
C GLU A 109 6.54 -20.82 -18.90
N ARG A 110 5.61 -20.53 -19.83
CA ARG A 110 4.76 -19.34 -19.76
C ARG A 110 3.82 -19.39 -18.56
N LEU A 111 3.21 -20.55 -18.27
CA LEU A 111 2.36 -20.75 -17.09
C LEU A 111 3.12 -20.58 -15.78
N THR A 112 4.35 -21.10 -15.69
CA THR A 112 5.20 -20.91 -14.51
C THR A 112 5.52 -19.43 -14.29
N ARG A 113 5.82 -18.69 -15.37
CA ARG A 113 6.05 -17.25 -15.27
C ARG A 113 4.80 -16.50 -14.82
N ASP A 114 3.64 -16.85 -15.35
CA ASP A 114 2.35 -16.31 -14.92
C ASP A 114 2.09 -16.55 -13.43
N ALA A 115 2.43 -17.74 -12.91
CA ALA A 115 2.28 -18.07 -11.50
C ALA A 115 3.26 -17.30 -10.58
N LEU A 116 4.49 -17.07 -11.04
CA LEU A 116 5.48 -16.28 -10.30
C LEU A 116 5.09 -14.80 -10.24
N ASP A 117 4.59 -14.25 -11.35
CA ASP A 117 4.10 -12.87 -11.40
C ASP A 117 2.89 -12.69 -10.47
N ALA A 118 1.96 -13.65 -10.45
CA ALA A 118 0.81 -13.60 -9.56
C ALA A 118 1.21 -13.60 -8.06
N GLN A 119 2.19 -14.43 -7.68
CA GLN A 119 2.72 -14.44 -6.32
C GLN A 119 3.41 -13.11 -5.97
N THR A 120 4.23 -12.61 -6.88
CA THR A 120 4.90 -11.31 -6.74
C THR A 120 3.88 -10.18 -6.55
N HIS A 121 2.79 -10.22 -7.31
CA HIS A 121 1.73 -9.24 -7.22
C HIS A 121 1.06 -9.22 -5.84
N VAL A 122 0.70 -10.40 -5.32
CA VAL A 122 0.10 -10.51 -3.98
C VAL A 122 1.02 -9.92 -2.92
N ALA A 123 2.33 -10.21 -3.01
CA ALA A 123 3.31 -9.66 -2.08
C ALA A 123 3.41 -8.13 -2.14
N ILE A 124 3.42 -7.54 -3.35
CA ILE A 124 3.50 -6.09 -3.53
C ILE A 124 2.23 -5.40 -3.03
N VAL A 125 1.05 -5.94 -3.33
CA VAL A 125 -0.22 -5.36 -2.83
C VAL A 125 -0.27 -5.41 -1.30
N ALA A 126 0.19 -6.52 -0.69
CA ALA A 126 0.28 -6.63 0.75
C ALA A 126 1.23 -5.58 1.35
N ASP A 127 2.42 -5.38 0.76
CA ASP A 127 3.37 -4.34 1.19
C ASP A 127 2.77 -2.93 1.06
N LEU A 128 2.15 -2.61 -0.08
CA LEU A 128 1.49 -1.32 -0.29
C LEU A 128 0.42 -1.06 0.77
N LEU A 129 -0.40 -2.06 1.08
CA LEU A 129 -1.45 -1.96 2.08
C LEU A 129 -0.89 -1.78 3.50
N LEU A 130 0.13 -2.54 3.87
CA LEU A 130 0.79 -2.42 5.18
C LEU A 130 1.44 -1.04 5.35
N ASN A 131 2.11 -0.54 4.31
CA ASN A 131 2.72 0.78 4.32
C ASN A 131 1.68 1.91 4.47
N ALA A 132 0.55 1.81 3.77
CA ALA A 132 -0.55 2.75 3.92
C ALA A 132 -1.12 2.72 5.35
N THR A 133 -1.30 1.52 5.89
CA THR A 133 -1.81 1.31 7.24
C THR A 133 -0.85 1.86 8.31
N HIS A 134 0.46 1.69 8.15
CA HIS A 134 1.46 2.28 9.04
C HIS A 134 1.45 3.81 9.02
N LYS A 135 1.29 4.44 7.85
CA LYS A 135 1.17 5.89 7.73
C LYS A 135 -0.09 6.44 8.42
N VAL A 136 -1.17 5.65 8.41
CA VAL A 136 -2.46 6.01 9.02
C VAL A 136 -2.47 5.76 10.53
N MET A 137 -1.91 4.63 10.99
CA MET A 137 -1.97 4.22 12.40
C MET A 137 -0.77 4.68 13.24
N GLY A 138 0.25 5.30 12.63
CA GLY A 138 1.49 5.65 13.29
C GLY A 138 2.39 4.41 13.49
N GLY A 139 3.70 4.58 13.32
CA GLY A 139 4.70 3.56 13.67
C GLY A 139 4.60 3.11 15.15
N PRO A 140 5.35 2.06 15.53
CA PRO A 140 5.02 1.08 16.57
C PRO A 140 4.32 1.70 17.78
N SER A 141 3.14 1.15 18.07
CA SER A 141 2.37 1.43 19.28
C SER A 141 3.30 1.49 20.50
N GLU A 142 3.42 2.68 21.10
CA GLU A 142 4.04 2.87 22.42
C GLU A 142 3.33 2.02 23.52
N ALA A 143 2.22 1.34 23.20
CA ALA A 143 1.62 0.34 24.09
C ALA A 143 2.48 -0.92 24.31
N GLY A 144 3.60 -1.09 23.58
CA GLY A 144 4.59 -2.14 23.84
C GLY A 144 5.70 -1.75 24.81
N GLN A 145 5.76 -0.49 25.26
CA GLN A 145 6.77 0.01 26.20
C GLN A 145 6.19 0.26 27.60
N ALA A 146 5.11 -0.46 27.94
CA ALA A 146 4.75 -0.69 29.33
C ALA A 146 5.78 -1.68 29.91
N ASP A 147 6.79 -1.11 30.54
CA ASP A 147 7.36 -1.58 31.80
C ASP A 147 7.53 -3.11 31.88
N ILE A 148 8.68 -3.61 31.39
CA ILE A 148 9.24 -4.86 31.92
C ILE A 148 9.59 -4.54 33.37
N MET A 149 8.56 -4.66 34.22
CA MET A 149 8.66 -4.60 35.66
C MET A 149 9.69 -5.66 36.04
N THR A 150 10.90 -5.21 36.37
CA THR A 150 11.88 -6.02 37.09
C THR A 150 11.14 -6.73 38.23
N PRO A 151 11.30 -8.05 38.40
CA PRO A 151 10.66 -8.75 39.50
C PRO A 151 11.06 -8.09 40.82
N THR A 152 10.12 -7.34 41.40
CA THR A 152 10.22 -6.81 42.76
C THR A 152 10.41 -7.99 43.68
N ASP A 153 11.41 -7.87 44.56
CA ASP A 153 11.78 -8.82 45.59
C ASP A 153 10.56 -9.49 46.23
N ALA A 154 10.57 -10.81 46.24
CA ALA A 154 9.59 -11.62 46.95
C ALA A 154 9.54 -11.19 48.42
N ASP A 155 8.36 -10.76 48.86
CA ASP A 155 8.06 -10.63 50.29
C ASP A 155 8.36 -11.97 50.99
N PRO A 156 9.13 -11.98 52.09
CA PRO A 156 9.38 -13.21 52.82
C PRO A 156 8.07 -13.72 53.47
N PRO A 157 7.89 -15.05 53.55
CA PRO A 157 6.66 -15.63 54.07
C PRO A 157 6.43 -15.24 55.53
N VAL A 158 5.20 -14.79 55.81
CA VAL A 158 4.71 -14.47 57.15
C VAL A 158 4.81 -15.70 58.04
N ALA A 159 5.69 -15.64 59.04
CA ALA A 159 5.76 -16.64 60.10
C ALA A 159 4.47 -16.55 60.94
N MET A 160 3.56 -17.53 60.77
CA MET A 160 2.45 -17.71 61.70
C MET A 160 3.01 -18.15 63.06
N ARG A 161 3.05 -17.20 63.99
CA ARG A 161 3.26 -17.43 65.41
C ARG A 161 1.92 -17.71 66.11
N ASN A 162 1.84 -18.92 66.66
CA ASN A 162 1.43 -19.25 68.04
C ASN A 162 0.17 -20.09 68.27
N ALA A 163 0.44 -21.17 69.02
CA ALA A 163 -0.23 -21.65 70.23
C ALA A 163 -1.55 -22.42 70.10
N ALA A 164 -1.47 -23.74 70.27
CA ALA A 164 -1.79 -24.41 71.54
C ALA A 164 -1.06 -25.76 71.62
#